data_AF-A0AB37QQU0-F1
#
_entry.id   AF-A0AB37QQU0-F1
#
_cell.length_a   1.000
_cell.length_b   1.000
_cell.length_c   1.000
_cell.angle_alpha   90.00
_cell.angle_beta   90.00
_cell.angle_gamma   90.00
#
_symmetry.space_group_name_H-M   'P 1'
#
loop_
_entity.id
_entity.type
_entity.pdbx_description
1 polymer ?
#
loop_
_entity_poly.entity_id
_entity_poly.type
_entity_poly.pdbx_seq_one_letter_code
_entity_poly.pdbx_strand_id
1 'polypeptide(L)'
;MPADDMGLDKTRQAVIAAGIRAQGKPVLVIVLNSLIINWQREILMVFPQAQIAMQTVDANAGWIIVNYERLGDFVMHANRFAVMVIDKAH
;
A
#
# COMPACT_ATOMS: atom_id res chain seq x y z
N MET A 1 18.55 3.62 -20.86
CA MET A 1 18.37 3.43 -19.41
C MET A 1 16.88 3.57 -19.17
N PRO A 2 16.17 2.50 -18.76
CA PRO A 2 14.71 2.52 -18.78
C PRO A 2 14.20 3.50 -17.72
N ALA A 3 13.16 4.26 -18.06
CA ALA A 3 12.52 5.26 -17.21
C ALA A 3 11.76 4.66 -16.00
N ASP A 4 11.88 3.35 -15.79
CA ASP A 4 11.15 2.58 -14.78
C ASP A 4 11.78 2.70 -13.37
N ASP A 5 13.07 3.06 -13.26
CA ASP A 5 13.76 3.20 -11.95
C ASP A 5 13.29 4.43 -11.15
N MET A 6 12.84 5.50 -11.81
CA MET A 6 12.51 6.77 -11.13
C MET A 6 11.22 6.70 -10.29
N GLY A 7 10.30 5.76 -10.58
CA GLY A 7 9.07 5.53 -9.81
C GLY A 7 9.25 4.50 -8.68
N LEU A 8 10.18 3.56 -8.85
CA LEU A 8 10.47 2.48 -7.91
C LEU A 8 11.11 3.01 -6.61
N ASP A 9 12.04 3.95 -6.72
CA ASP A 9 12.71 4.55 -5.56
C ASP A 9 11.74 5.30 -4.63
N LYS A 10 10.76 6.02 -5.19
CA LYS A 10 9.75 6.74 -4.39
C LYS A 10 8.77 5.79 -3.71
N THR A 11 8.34 4.75 -4.41
CA THR A 11 7.43 3.73 -3.87
C THR A 11 8.08 3.04 -2.67
N ARG A 12 9.36 2.67 -2.80
CA ARG A 12 10.12 2.04 -1.72
C ARG A 12 10.31 2.96 -0.52
N GLN A 13 10.64 4.24 -0.74
CA GLN A 13 10.74 5.21 0.35
C GLN A 13 9.39 5.41 1.06
N ALA A 14 8.28 5.44 0.32
CA ALA A 14 6.94 5.53 0.89
C ALA A 14 6.60 4.29 1.74
N VAL A 15 6.95 3.08 1.28
CA VAL A 15 6.80 1.83 2.03
C VAL A 15 7.63 1.88 3.33
N ILE A 16 8.90 2.30 3.27
CA ILE A 16 9.75 2.40 4.47
C ILE A 16 9.16 3.40 5.45
N ALA A 17 8.81 4.60 5.00
CA ALA A 17 8.24 5.64 5.84
C ALA A 17 6.90 5.23 6.47
N ALA A 18 6.02 4.60 5.68
CA ALA A 18 4.74 4.11 6.17
C ALA A 18 4.92 2.98 7.19
N GLY A 19 5.80 2.01 6.93
CA GLY A 19 6.08 0.90 7.86
C GLY A 19 6.63 1.38 9.20
N ILE A 20 7.57 2.34 9.18
CA ILE A 20 8.12 2.95 10.41
C ILE A 20 7.03 3.72 11.17
N ARG A 21 6.23 4.52 10.46
CA ARG A 21 5.17 5.34 11.07
C ARG A 21 4.01 4.52 11.61
N ALA A 22 3.75 3.36 11.03
CA ALA A 22 2.66 2.49 11.43
C ALA A 22 2.82 1.97 12.87
N GLN A 23 4.06 1.83 13.36
CA GLN A 23 4.36 1.35 14.73
C GLN A 23 3.59 0.05 15.09
N GLY A 24 3.38 -0.84 14.11
CA GLY A 24 2.63 -2.08 14.28
C GLY A 24 1.11 -1.99 14.01
N LYS A 25 0.59 -0.82 13.62
CA LYS A 25 -0.79 -0.67 13.12
C LYS A 25 -0.89 -0.99 11.63
N PRO A 26 -2.07 -1.35 11.11
CA PRO A 26 -2.24 -1.62 9.69
C PRO A 26 -2.10 -0.34 8.83
N VAL A 27 -1.38 -0.48 7.71
CA VAL A 27 -1.19 0.56 6.68
C VAL A 27 -2.17 0.34 5.52
N LEU A 28 -2.93 1.37 5.15
CA LEU A 28 -3.78 1.35 3.96
C LEU A 28 -3.10 2.03 2.79
N VAL A 29 -2.99 1.32 1.67
CA VAL A 29 -2.41 1.77 0.42
C VAL A 29 -3.49 1.74 -0.65
N ILE A 30 -3.81 2.90 -1.23
CA ILE A 30 -4.83 3.07 -2.26
C ILE A 30 -4.13 3.40 -3.58
N VAL A 31 -4.27 2.52 -4.55
CA VAL A 31 -3.54 2.59 -5.83
C VAL A 31 -4.46 2.21 -7.00
N LEU A 32 -4.03 2.43 -8.23
CA LEU A 32 -4.69 1.88 -9.41
C LEU A 32 -4.56 0.35 -9.44
N ASN A 33 -5.54 -0.34 -10.06
CA ASN A 33 -5.52 -1.80 -10.16
C ASN A 33 -4.22 -2.36 -10.77
N SER A 34 -3.65 -1.67 -11.76
CA SER A 34 -2.39 -2.04 -12.41
C SER A 34 -1.17 -1.97 -11.48
N LEU A 35 -1.24 -1.16 -10.41
CA LEU A 35 -0.13 -0.92 -9.49
C LEU A 35 -0.16 -1.83 -8.25
N ILE A 36 -1.26 -2.53 -7.99
CA ILE A 36 -1.43 -3.40 -6.80
C ILE A 36 -0.29 -4.43 -6.70
N ILE A 37 -0.03 -5.13 -7.80
CA ILE A 37 1.01 -6.17 -7.85
C ILE A 37 2.41 -5.56 -7.71
N ASN A 38 2.63 -4.36 -8.25
CA ASN A 38 3.91 -3.67 -8.13
C ASN A 38 4.18 -3.29 -6.66
N TRP A 39 3.20 -2.68 -6.01
CA TRP A 39 3.27 -2.32 -4.59
C TRP A 39 3.46 -3.53 -3.68
N GLN A 40 2.76 -4.64 -3.95
CA GLN A 40 2.96 -5.88 -3.20
C GLN A 40 4.43 -6.35 -3.29
N ARG A 41 5.02 -6.35 -4.49
CA ARG A 41 6.42 -6.75 -4.68
C ARG A 41 7.38 -5.82 -3.94
N GLU A 42 7.18 -4.51 -4.01
CA GLU A 42 8.00 -3.54 -3.29
C GLU A 42 7.90 -3.71 -1.77
N ILE A 43 6.70 -3.90 -1.23
CA ILE A 43 6.50 -4.15 0.21
C ILE A 43 7.21 -5.43 0.63
N LEU A 44 7.07 -6.53 -0.13
CA LEU A 44 7.74 -7.79 0.20
C LEU A 44 9.27 -7.72 0.01
N MET A 45 9.77 -6.85 -0.87
CA MET A 45 11.21 -6.61 -0.99
C MET A 45 11.80 -5.88 0.22
N VAL A 46 11.04 -4.96 0.83
CA VAL A 46 11.49 -4.21 2.03
C VAL A 46 11.19 -5.00 3.31
N PHE A 47 10.02 -5.62 3.38
CA PHE A 47 9.49 -6.35 4.52
C PHE A 47 9.05 -7.76 4.07
N PRO A 48 9.97 -8.73 3.95
CA PRO A 48 9.67 -10.07 3.43
C PRO A 48 8.63 -10.86 4.24
N GLN A 49 8.43 -10.49 5.52
CA GLN A 49 7.50 -11.11 6.44
C GLN A 49 6.17 -10.33 6.57
N ALA A 50 5.97 -9.28 5.77
CA ALA A 50 4.76 -8.48 5.83
C ALA A 50 3.52 -9.29 5.40
N GLN A 51 2.47 -9.23 6.21
CA GLN A 51 1.15 -9.75 5.86
C GLN A 51 0.40 -8.69 5.04
N ILE A 52 0.11 -9.00 3.77
CA ILE A 52 -0.50 -8.08 2.82
C ILE A 52 -1.88 -8.61 2.39
N ALA A 53 -2.92 -7.83 2.63
CA ALA A 53 -4.26 -8.07 2.13
C ALA A 53 -4.52 -7.23 0.87
N MET A 54 -4.96 -7.88 -0.21
CA MET A 54 -5.25 -7.21 -1.48
C MET A 54 -6.75 -7.15 -1.73
N GLN A 55 -7.25 -5.95 -2.00
CA GLN A 55 -8.66 -5.67 -2.28
C GLN A 55 -9.65 -6.20 -1.22
N THR A 56 -9.18 -6.45 0.00
CA THR A 56 -9.96 -6.95 1.12
C THR A 56 -9.50 -6.28 2.41
N VAL A 57 -10.43 -6.03 3.34
CA VAL A 57 -10.10 -5.57 4.69
C VAL A 57 -9.79 -6.81 5.53
N ASP A 58 -8.52 -6.99 5.89
CA ASP A 58 -8.13 -7.98 6.89
C ASP A 58 -7.56 -7.26 8.11
N ALA A 59 -8.17 -7.48 9.28
CA ALA A 59 -7.74 -6.86 10.53
C ALA A 59 -6.39 -7.43 11.04
N ASN A 60 -5.97 -8.60 10.54
CA ASN A 60 -4.70 -9.23 10.87
C ASN A 60 -3.59 -8.89 9.86
N ALA A 61 -3.92 -8.26 8.73
CA ALA A 61 -2.93 -7.83 7.75
C ALA A 61 -2.29 -6.51 8.19
N GLY A 62 -0.96 -6.46 8.20
CA GLY A 62 -0.21 -5.22 8.48
C GLY A 62 -0.27 -4.23 7.32
N TRP A 63 -0.56 -4.70 6.11
CA TRP A 63 -0.64 -3.89 4.90
C TRP A 63 -1.90 -4.24 4.12
N ILE A 64 -2.65 -3.25 3.71
CA ILE A 64 -3.90 -3.42 2.95
C ILE A 64 -3.78 -2.59 1.69
N ILE A 65 -3.81 -3.23 0.52
CA ILE A 65 -3.69 -2.58 -0.80
C ILE A 65 -5.03 -2.65 -1.50
N VAL A 66 -5.62 -1.51 -1.84
CA VAL A 66 -6.96 -1.43 -2.46
C VAL A 66 -6.94 -0.61 -3.73
N ASN A 67 -7.79 -1.02 -4.68
CA ASN A 67 -8.05 -0.24 -5.90
C ASN A 67 -8.88 1.00 -5.55
N TYR A 68 -8.53 2.14 -6.14
CA TYR A 68 -9.31 3.38 -6.09
C TYR A 68 -10.78 3.18 -6.49
N GLU A 69 -11.08 2.35 -7.49
CA GLU A 69 -12.48 2.09 -7.90
C GLU A 69 -13.30 1.42 -6.80
N ARG A 70 -12.64 0.66 -5.92
CA ARG A 70 -13.27 -0.01 -4.77
C ARG A 70 -13.19 0.83 -3.51
N LEU A 71 -12.62 2.03 -3.57
CA LEU A 71 -12.47 2.92 -2.41
C LEU A 71 -13.82 3.25 -1.80
N GLY A 72 -14.88 3.40 -2.61
CA GLY A 72 -16.24 3.70 -2.14
C GLY A 72 -16.74 2.75 -1.04
N ASP A 73 -16.42 1.46 -1.15
CA ASP A 73 -16.78 0.44 -0.15
C ASP A 73 -15.90 0.53 1.11
N PHE A 74 -14.67 1.03 0.97
CA PHE A 74 -13.68 1.13 2.04
C PHE A 74 -13.74 2.45 2.82
N VAL A 75 -14.32 3.53 2.27
CA VAL A 75 -14.53 4.80 2.99
C VAL A 75 -15.37 4.57 4.25
N MET A 76 -16.31 3.62 4.23
CA MET A 76 -17.11 3.25 5.41
C MET A 76 -16.27 2.63 6.54
N HIS A 77 -15.06 2.15 6.24
CA HIS A 77 -14.12 1.55 7.20
C HIS A 77 -12.89 2.43 7.46
N ALA A 78 -12.83 3.64 6.90
CA ALA A 78 -11.66 4.52 6.94
C ALA A 78 -11.18 4.88 8.35
N ASN A 79 -12.08 4.88 9.35
CA ASN A 79 -11.76 5.21 10.74
C ASN A 79 -10.82 4.19 11.44
N ARG A 80 -10.45 3.09 10.77
CA ARG A 80 -9.61 2.02 11.34
C ARG A 80 -8.14 2.07 10.89
N PHE A 81 -7.78 2.91 9.92
CA PHE A 81 -6.43 2.89 9.34
C PHE A 81 -5.54 4.00 9.92
N ALA A 82 -4.30 3.64 10.28
CA ALA A 82 -3.36 4.56 10.92
C ALA A 82 -2.62 5.45 9.91
N VAL A 83 -2.46 4.99 8.67
CA VAL A 83 -1.75 5.68 7.59
C VAL A 83 -2.46 5.35 6.28
N MET A 84 -2.68 6.39 5.45
CA MET A 84 -3.28 6.27 4.12
C MET A 84 -2.31 6.82 3.08
N VAL A 85 -1.94 5.98 2.11
CA VAL A 85 -1.11 6.37 0.96
C VAL A 85 -1.97 6.34 -0.30
N ILE A 86 -1.97 7.41 -1.08
CA ILE A 86 -2.72 7.50 -2.34
C ILE A 86 -1.72 7.74 -3.47
N ASP A 87 -1.65 6.81 -4.41
CA ASP A 87 -0.82 6.95 -5.60
C ASP A 87 -1.71 7.08 -6.85
N LYS A 88 -1.59 8.21 -7.54
CA LYS A 88 -2.24 8.47 -8.82
C LYS A 88 -1.13 8.54 -9.87
N ALA A 89 -0.91 7.45 -10.61
CA ALA A 89 -0.11 7.52 -11.81
C ALA A 89 -0.78 8.50 -12.78
N HIS A 90 -0.07 9.59 -13.09
CA HIS A 90 -0.44 10.61 -14.06
C HIS A 90 0.10 10.22 -15.43
#